data_AF-A0A8D0HI85-F1
#
_entry.id   AF-A0A8D0HI85-F1
#
_cell.length_a   1.000
_cell.length_b   1.000
_cell.length_c   1.000
_cell.angle_alpha   90.00
_cell.angle_beta   90.00
_cell.angle_gamma   90.00
#
_symmetry.space_group_name_H-M   'P 1'
#
loop_
_entity.id
_entity.type
_entity.pdbx_description
1 polymer ?
#
loop_
_entity_poly.entity_id
_entity_poly.type
_entity_poly.pdbx_seq_one_letter_code
_entity_poly.pdbx_strand_id
1 'polypeptide(L)'
;MWATGVILYILLCGFPPFRSQERDQEELFQIIQLGHYEYLSPYWDNISAGKKYLRSISLLVVDPQKRYTAHQVLQHPWIQTAGKNNSRNLQREVTINLERHFRSQRKKEAADEEA
;
A
#
# COMPACT_ATOMS: atom_id res chain seq x y z
N MET A 1 -7.45 8.95 8.71
CA MET A 1 -7.44 7.47 8.80
C MET A 1 -7.38 6.80 7.43
N TRP A 2 -8.30 7.08 6.49
CA TRP A 2 -8.20 6.53 5.13
C TRP A 2 -6.86 6.85 4.44
N ALA A 3 -6.49 8.13 4.38
CA ALA A 3 -5.20 8.58 3.84
C ALA A 3 -4.00 7.91 4.54
N THR A 4 -4.10 7.69 5.85
CA THR A 4 -3.08 6.96 6.63
C THR A 4 -2.91 5.53 6.14
N GLY A 5 -4.01 4.84 5.82
CA GLY A 5 -3.98 3.50 5.22
C GLY A 5 -3.32 3.50 3.84
N VAL A 6 -3.60 4.52 3.02
CA VAL A 6 -2.98 4.69 1.69
C VAL A 6 -1.47 4.89 1.82
N ILE A 7 -1.03 5.78 2.70
CA ILE A 7 0.40 6.02 2.96
C ILE A 7 1.07 4.75 3.48
N LEU A 8 0.43 4.05 4.42
CA LEU A 8 0.98 2.81 4.97
C LEU A 8 1.12 1.71 3.90
N TYR A 9 0.14 1.58 2.99
CA TYR A 9 0.23 0.65 1.86
C TYR A 9 1.45 0.98 0.99
N ILE A 10 1.64 2.25 0.63
CA ILE A 10 2.80 2.72 -0.16
C ILE A 10 4.11 2.43 0.57
N LEU A 11 4.17 2.67 1.88
CA LEU A 11 5.37 2.39 2.67
C LEU A 11 5.72 0.91 2.75
N LEU A 12 4.77 0.00 2.52
CA LEU A 12 5.04 -1.44 2.53
C LEU A 12 5.50 -1.94 1.16
N CYS A 13 4.79 -1.60 0.08
CA CYS A 13 5.05 -2.19 -1.24
C CYS A 13 5.59 -1.22 -2.29
N GLY A 14 5.71 0.07 -1.99
CA GLY A 14 6.30 1.09 -2.88
C GLY A 14 5.36 1.67 -3.93
N PHE A 15 4.05 1.43 -3.87
CA PHE A 15 3.08 1.98 -4.82
C PHE A 15 1.69 2.22 -4.20
N PRO A 16 0.86 3.14 -4.73
CA PRO A 16 -0.50 3.37 -4.27
C PRO A 16 -1.43 2.16 -4.48
N PRO A 17 -2.38 1.92 -3.56
CA PRO A 17 -3.32 0.79 -3.63
C PRO A 17 -4.37 0.91 -4.73
N PHE A 18 -4.64 2.12 -5.22
CA PHE A 18 -5.65 2.39 -6.24
C PHE A 18 -4.98 3.00 -7.48
N ARG A 19 -5.25 2.43 -8.66
CA ARG A 19 -4.71 2.86 -9.96
C ARG A 19 -5.71 2.55 -11.05
N SER A 20 -5.90 3.47 -11.98
CA SER A 20 -6.54 3.20 -13.27
C SER A 20 -5.51 2.69 -14.28
N GLN A 21 -5.94 1.80 -15.16
CA GLN A 21 -5.07 1.18 -16.18
C GLN A 21 -4.63 2.23 -17.20
N GLU A 22 -5.54 3.13 -17.57
CA GLU A 22 -5.39 4.12 -18.64
C GLU A 22 -5.29 5.56 -18.12
N ARG A 23 -4.97 5.74 -16.82
CA ARG A 23 -4.97 7.05 -16.14
C ARG A 23 -6.34 7.77 -16.19
N ASP A 24 -7.42 7.02 -16.41
CA ASP A 24 -8.79 7.48 -16.32
C ASP A 24 -9.11 7.88 -14.86
N GLN A 25 -9.66 9.09 -14.67
CA GLN A 25 -10.03 9.58 -13.35
C GLN A 25 -11.35 9.00 -12.85
N GLU A 26 -12.33 8.78 -13.72
CA GLU A 26 -13.63 8.21 -13.35
C GLU A 26 -13.46 6.77 -12.88
N GLU A 27 -12.68 5.97 -13.61
CA GLU A 27 -12.32 4.60 -13.21
C GLU A 27 -11.62 4.60 -11.84
N LEU A 28 -10.66 5.51 -11.65
CA LEU A 28 -9.93 5.64 -10.39
C LEU A 28 -10.88 5.97 -9.22
N PHE A 29 -11.80 6.92 -9.41
CA PHE A 29 -12.78 7.26 -8.38
C PHE A 29 -13.72 6.10 -8.07
N GLN A 30 -14.17 5.35 -9.07
CA GLN A 30 -15.00 4.15 -8.86
C GLN A 30 -14.25 3.10 -8.04
N ILE A 31 -12.99 2.82 -8.37
CA ILE A 31 -12.13 1.89 -7.62
C ILE A 31 -11.99 2.34 -6.15
N ILE A 32 -11.77 3.63 -5.92
CA ILE A 32 -11.66 4.22 -4.57
C ILE A 32 -12.97 4.07 -3.80
N GLN A 33 -14.12 4.35 -4.44
CA GLN A 33 -15.44 4.25 -3.82
C GLN A 33 -15.80 2.81 -3.46
N LEU A 34 -15.46 1.86 -4.31
CA LEU A 34 -15.65 0.44 -4.02
C LEU A 34 -14.66 -0.08 -2.97
N GLY A 35 -13.53 0.61 -2.80
CA GLY A 35 -12.45 0.19 -1.90
C GLY A 35 -11.78 -1.11 -2.34
N HIS A 36 -11.83 -1.42 -3.64
CA HIS A 36 -11.14 -2.58 -4.19
C HIS A 36 -9.66 -2.25 -4.36
N TYR A 37 -8.82 -2.98 -3.63
CA TYR A 37 -7.38 -2.95 -3.80
C TYR A 37 -6.81 -4.35 -3.61
N GLU A 38 -5.74 -4.65 -4.32
CA GLU A 38 -5.14 -5.98 -4.34
C GLU A 38 -3.72 -5.97 -3.75
N TYR A 39 -3.27 -7.15 -3.33
CA TYR A 39 -1.91 -7.37 -2.86
C TYR A 39 -1.13 -8.10 -3.94
N LEU A 40 -0.57 -7.33 -4.88
CA LEU A 40 0.06 -7.86 -6.08
C LEU A 40 1.39 -8.58 -5.77
N SER A 41 1.55 -9.78 -6.34
CA SER A 41 2.86 -10.47 -6.43
C SER A 41 3.71 -9.79 -7.51
N PRO A 42 5.05 -9.69 -7.36
CA PRO A 42 5.89 -10.22 -6.29
C PRO A 42 6.11 -9.25 -5.10
N TYR A 43 5.54 -8.05 -5.16
CA TYR A 43 5.85 -6.97 -4.21
C TYR A 43 5.46 -7.27 -2.76
N TRP A 44 4.39 -8.05 -2.58
CA TRP A 44 3.87 -8.43 -1.27
C TRP A 44 4.34 -9.80 -0.78
N ASP A 45 5.07 -10.58 -1.59
CA ASP A 45 5.42 -11.96 -1.28
C ASP A 45 6.47 -12.03 -0.15
N ASN A 46 7.44 -11.11 -0.17
CA ASN A 46 8.46 -11.01 0.89
C ASN A 46 7.95 -10.33 2.17
N ILE A 47 6.77 -9.69 2.12
CA ILE A 47 6.23 -8.83 3.19
C ILE A 47 4.91 -9.42 3.73
N SER A 48 4.84 -10.75 3.81
CA SER A 48 3.66 -11.51 4.28
C SER A 48 3.16 -11.05 5.65
N ALA A 49 4.08 -10.71 6.56
CA ALA A 49 3.74 -10.14 7.87
C ALA A 49 3.09 -8.75 7.72
N GLY A 50 3.67 -7.86 6.92
CA GLY A 50 3.11 -6.53 6.62
C GLY A 50 1.71 -6.60 6.00
N LYS A 51 1.47 -7.57 5.12
CA LYS A 51 0.15 -7.84 4.53
C LYS A 51 -0.89 -8.19 5.60
N LYS A 52 -0.53 -9.05 6.55
CA LYS A 52 -1.41 -9.42 7.67
C LYS A 52 -1.72 -8.22 8.56
N TYR A 53 -0.73 -7.38 8.85
CA TYR A 53 -0.91 -6.19 9.69
C TYR A 53 -1.74 -5.11 9.01
N LEU A 54 -1.54 -4.87 7.71
CA LEU A 54 -2.36 -3.90 6.99
C LEU A 54 -3.83 -4.32 6.96
N ARG A 55 -4.09 -5.62 6.75
CA ARG A 55 -5.44 -6.19 6.82
C ARG A 55 -6.06 -6.04 8.21
N SER A 56 -5.27 -6.17 9.28
CA SER A 56 -5.79 -6.13 10.65
C SER A 56 -6.07 -4.72 11.17
N ILE A 57 -5.40 -3.69 10.64
CA ILE A 57 -5.54 -2.30 11.12
C ILE A 57 -6.73 -1.57 10.47
N SER A 58 -7.47 -2.23 9.58
CA SER A 58 -8.78 -1.79 9.05
C SER A 58 -8.84 -0.30 8.64
N LEU A 59 -7.78 0.22 7.99
CA LEU A 59 -7.68 1.63 7.57
C LEU A 59 -8.28 1.88 6.19
N LEU A 60 -8.16 0.91 5.29
CA LEU A 60 -8.69 0.94 3.93
C LEU A 60 -10.06 0.27 3.86
N VAL A 61 -10.94 0.62 4.80
CA VAL A 61 -12.33 0.17 4.85
C VAL A 61 -13.24 1.31 4.40
N VAL A 62 -14.10 1.05 3.41
CA VAL A 62 -15.01 2.05 2.81
C VAL A 62 -15.92 2.63 3.89
N ASP A 63 -16.56 1.75 4.66
CA ASP A 63 -17.43 2.11 5.79
C ASP A 63 -16.62 2.83 6.88
N PRO A 64 -16.86 4.13 7.13
CA PRO A 64 -16.13 4.90 8.12
C PRO A 64 -16.37 4.41 9.56
N GLN A 65 -17.53 3.81 9.85
CA GLN A 65 -17.86 3.31 11.20
C GLN A 65 -17.06 2.07 11.56
N LYS A 66 -16.67 1.28 10.57
CA LYS A 66 -15.81 0.09 10.72
C LYS A 66 -14.33 0.44 10.66
N ARG A 67 -13.99 1.67 10.28
CA ARG A 67 -12.61 2.12 10.13
C ARG A 67 -12.02 2.45 11.49
N TYR A 68 -10.81 1.94 11.75
CA TYR A 68 -10.13 2.22 13.01
C TYR A 68 -9.83 3.72 13.16
N THR A 69 -10.06 4.23 14.37
CA THR A 69 -9.64 5.55 14.80
C THR A 69 -8.14 5.57 15.09
N ALA A 70 -7.53 6.76 15.12
CA ALA A 70 -6.11 6.91 15.43
C ALA A 70 -5.72 6.25 16.77
N HIS A 71 -6.56 6.40 17.80
CA HIS A 71 -6.35 5.78 19.11
C HIS A 71 -6.33 4.25 19.03
N GLN A 72 -7.28 3.64 18.32
CA GLN A 72 -7.33 2.18 18.13
C GLN A 72 -6.10 1.67 17.36
N VAL A 73 -5.63 2.41 16.37
CA VAL A 73 -4.41 2.06 15.62
C VAL A 73 -3.18 2.08 16.54
N LEU A 74 -3.02 3.13 17.35
CA LEU A 74 -1.89 3.23 18.29
C LEU A 74 -1.89 2.12 19.34
N GLN A 75 -3.08 1.62 19.69
CA GLN A 75 -3.24 0.49 20.60
C GLN A 75 -3.06 -0.87 19.93
N HIS A 76 -2.98 -0.93 18.60
CA HIS A 76 -2.89 -2.19 17.89
C HIS A 76 -1.55 -2.89 18.20
N PRO A 77 -1.55 -4.21 18.48
CA PRO A 77 -0.34 -4.94 18.90
C PRO A 77 0.84 -4.78 17.95
N TRP A 78 0.59 -4.67 16.65
CA TRP A 78 1.65 -4.39 15.67
C TRP A 78 2.37 -3.07 15.95
N ILE A 79 1.64 -1.97 16.20
CA ILE A 79 2.27 -0.68 16.49
C ILE A 79 3.00 -0.72 17.83
N GLN A 80 2.40 -1.33 18.85
CA GLN A 80 3.02 -1.44 20.18
C GLN A 80 4.25 -2.36 20.21
N THR A 81 4.32 -3.34 19.31
CA THR A 81 5.41 -4.34 19.26
C THR A 81 6.46 -4.02 18.19
N ALA A 82 6.12 -3.24 17.15
CA ALA A 82 7.03 -2.88 16.06
C ALA A 82 8.28 -2.14 16.55
N GLY A 83 8.19 -1.40 17.67
CA GLY A 83 9.34 -0.75 18.31
C GLY A 83 10.28 -1.70 19.06
N LYS A 84 9.87 -2.96 19.32
CA LYS A 84 10.63 -3.89 20.17
C LYS A 84 11.39 -4.98 19.40
N ASN A 85 10.98 -5.32 18.17
CA ASN A 85 11.42 -6.57 17.51
C ASN A 85 12.07 -6.42 16.11
N ASN A 86 12.37 -5.22 15.61
CA ASN A 86 12.83 -5.08 14.22
C ASN A 86 14.36 -5.05 14.06
N SER A 87 14.97 -6.23 14.03
CA SER A 87 16.33 -6.48 13.52
C SER A 87 16.34 -6.90 12.04
N ARG A 88 15.29 -6.59 11.27
CA ARG A 88 15.27 -6.80 9.81
C ARG A 88 15.09 -5.47 9.11
N ASN A 89 15.95 -5.22 8.14
CA ASN A 89 16.19 -3.92 7.50
C ASN A 89 15.05 -3.56 6.53
N LEU A 90 13.84 -3.32 7.06
CA LEU A 90 12.62 -2.99 6.32
C LEU A 90 12.85 -1.79 5.37
N GLN A 91 13.69 -0.84 5.80
CA GLN A 91 14.08 0.31 4.98
C GLN A 91 14.65 -0.09 3.62
N ARG A 92 15.46 -1.16 3.55
CA ARG A 92 16.05 -1.63 2.29
C ARG A 92 14.99 -2.17 1.33
N GLU A 93 14.04 -2.97 1.81
CA GLU A 93 13.00 -3.56 0.95
C GLU A 93 12.05 -2.50 0.37
N VAL A 94 11.68 -1.51 1.20
CA VAL A 94 10.82 -0.39 0.77
C VAL A 94 11.50 0.43 -0.33
N THR A 95 12.77 0.77 -0.15
CA THR A 95 13.55 1.50 -1.17
C THR A 95 13.65 0.71 -2.48
N ILE A 96 13.93 -0.59 -2.40
CA ILE A 96 14.02 -1.46 -3.59
C ILE A 96 12.68 -1.53 -4.31
N ASN A 97 11.58 -1.69 -3.59
CA ASN A 97 10.24 -1.79 -4.18
C ASN A 97 9.83 -0.46 -4.85
N LEU A 98 10.13 0.66 -4.22
CA LEU A 98 9.89 2.00 -4.77
C LEU A 98 10.71 2.21 -6.06
N GLU A 99 12.00 1.86 -6.04
CA GLU A 99 12.86 1.92 -7.24
C GLU A 99 12.36 1.00 -8.36
N ARG A 100 11.98 -0.25 -8.05
CA ARG A 100 11.42 -1.19 -9.03
C ARG A 100 10.18 -0.60 -9.68
N HIS A 101 9.30 0.01 -8.88
CA HIS A 101 8.10 0.64 -9.38
C HIS A 101 8.41 1.81 -10.34
N PHE A 102 9.28 2.75 -9.93
CA PHE A 102 9.66 3.88 -10.80
C PHE A 102 10.41 3.45 -12.07
N ARG A 103 11.21 2.39 -12.01
CA ARG A 103 11.84 1.81 -13.21
C ARG A 103 10.80 1.21 -14.16
N SER A 104 9.78 0.53 -13.64
CA SER A 104 8.71 -0.06 -14.47
C SER A 104 7.87 0.99 -15.19
N GLN A 105 7.58 2.12 -14.54
CA GLN A 105 6.84 3.23 -15.13
C GLN A 105 7.62 3.87 -16.28
N ARG A 106 8.90 4.19 -16.06
CA ARG A 106 9.77 4.77 -17.10
C ARG A 106 9.94 3.87 -18.33
N LYS A 107 10.04 2.55 -18.13
CA LYS A 107 10.11 1.60 -19.24
C LYS A 107 8.81 1.54 -20.05
N LYS A 108 7.66 1.71 -19.39
CA LYS A 108 6.35 1.69 -20.05
C LYS A 108 6.16 2.97 -20.88
N GLU A 109 6.50 4.12 -20.30
CA GLU A 109 6.46 5.42 -20.99
C GLU A 109 7.36 5.46 -22.22
N ALA A 110 8.58 4.90 -22.15
CA ALA A 110 9.50 4.85 -23.31
C ALA A 110 9.02 3.91 -24.44
N ALA A 111 8.29 2.83 -24.10
CA ALA A 111 7.77 1.90 -25.09
C ALA A 111 6.52 2.45 -25.81
N ASP A 112 5.72 3.27 -25.12
CA ASP A 112 4.56 3.95 -25.69
C ASP A 112 4.97 5.14 -26.59
N GLU A 113 6.21 5.64 -26.46
CA GLU A 113 6.76 6.76 -27.26
C GLU A 113 7.51 6.29 -28.53
N GLU A 114 7.89 5.00 -28.61
CA GLU A 114 8.50 4.37 -29.79
C GLU A 114 7.50 3.65 -30.73
N ALA A 115 6.21 3.60 -30.37
CA ALA A 115 5.13 2.93 -31.13
C ALA A 115 4.23 3.92 -31.87
#